data_AF-A0A849TBQ8-F1
#
_entry.id   AF-A0A849TBQ8-F1
#
_cell.length_a   1.000
_cell.length_b   1.000
_cell.length_c   1.000
_cell.angle_alpha   90.00
_cell.angle_beta   90.00
_cell.angle_gamma   90.00
#
_symmetry.space_group_name_H-M   'P 1'
#
loop_
_entity.id
_entity.type
_entity.pdbx_description
1 polymer ?
#
loop_
_entity_poly.entity_id
_entity_poly.type
_entity_poly.pdbx_seq_one_letter_code
_entity_poly.pdbx_strand_id
1 'polypeptide(L)'
;MNTHVTNPIGKFHLGALRYCVLLFATIVYGVAFAGQHDPKSSGVTRPGKTIFHNFCSVCHGDKGDGRSRARNGLNPPPRDYTSSEAAIELTRDRMIQSVTHGRPGT
;
A
#
# COMPACT_ATOMS: atom_id res chain seq x y z
N MET A 1 51.79 36.56 -51.87
CA MET A 1 51.63 36.92 -50.45
C MET A 1 50.20 36.56 -50.06
N ASN A 2 50.08 35.57 -49.18
CA ASN A 2 48.86 34.85 -48.86
C ASN A 2 48.01 35.61 -47.83
N THR A 3 46.68 35.51 -47.91
CA THR A 3 45.81 35.42 -46.74
C THR A 3 44.56 34.59 -47.06
N HIS A 4 44.61 33.30 -46.74
CA HIS A 4 43.43 32.45 -46.62
C HIS A 4 42.66 32.87 -45.36
N VAL A 5 41.42 33.33 -45.55
CA VAL A 5 40.47 33.57 -44.45
C VAL A 5 39.55 32.34 -44.38
N THR A 6 39.66 31.54 -43.33
CA THR A 6 38.73 30.45 -43.02
C THR A 6 37.80 30.88 -41.88
N ASN A 7 36.49 30.80 -42.13
CA ASN A 7 35.44 31.23 -41.20
C ASN A 7 34.93 30.04 -40.36
N PRO A 8 35.07 30.01 -39.02
CA PRO A 8 34.76 28.84 -38.21
C PRO A 8 33.34 28.89 -37.63
N ILE A 9 32.29 28.94 -38.47
CA ILE A 9 30.89 29.06 -37.98
C ILE A 9 30.17 27.70 -37.84
N GLY A 10 30.71 26.61 -38.39
CA GLY A 10 29.92 25.39 -38.62
C GLY A 10 29.86 24.30 -37.53
N LYS A 11 30.49 24.44 -36.36
CA LYS A 11 30.68 23.29 -35.43
C LYS A 11 29.96 23.37 -34.08
N PHE A 12 29.39 24.52 -33.71
CA PHE A 12 28.80 24.70 -32.37
C PHE A 12 27.30 24.34 -32.26
N HIS A 13 26.57 24.21 -33.38
CA HIS A 13 25.12 23.97 -33.36
C HIS A 13 24.71 22.51 -33.11
N LEU A 14 25.55 21.54 -33.49
CA LEU A 14 25.20 20.12 -33.38
C LEU A 14 25.37 19.56 -31.96
N GLY A 15 26.24 20.15 -31.15
CA GLY A 15 26.46 19.77 -29.75
C GLY A 15 25.31 20.20 -28.83
N ALA A 16 24.82 21.42 -29.00
CA ALA A 16 23.73 21.97 -28.19
C ALA A 16 22.41 21.20 -28.38
N LEU A 17 22.07 20.82 -29.61
CA LEU A 17 20.85 20.05 -29.90
C LEU A 17 20.89 18.65 -29.29
N ARG A 18 22.05 17.97 -29.33
CA ARG A 18 22.24 16.66 -28.69
C ARG A 18 22.16 16.76 -27.17
N TYR A 19 22.73 17.81 -26.59
CA TYR A 19 22.66 18.06 -25.15
C TYR A 19 21.23 18.35 -24.70
N CYS A 20 20.48 19.15 -25.45
CA CYS A 20 19.06 19.39 -25.20
C CYS A 20 18.25 18.09 -25.27
N VAL A 21 18.42 17.25 -26.30
CA VAL A 21 17.68 15.98 -26.41
C VAL A 21 18.00 15.03 -25.26
N LEU A 22 19.26 14.95 -24.83
CA LEU A 22 19.66 14.14 -23.68
C LEU A 22 19.09 14.68 -22.37
N LEU A 23 19.10 16.00 -22.16
CA LEU A 23 18.49 16.63 -20.98
C LEU A 23 16.96 16.46 -20.94
N PHE A 24 16.29 16.59 -22.09
CA PHE A 24 14.86 16.32 -22.18
C PHE A 24 14.54 14.84 -21.90
N ALA A 25 15.34 13.92 -22.43
CA ALA A 25 15.15 12.50 -22.21
C ALA A 25 15.33 12.10 -20.73
N THR A 26 16.33 12.66 -20.02
CA THR A 26 16.54 12.38 -18.60
C THR A 26 15.44 12.97 -17.72
N ILE A 27 14.95 14.18 -18.04
CA ILE A 27 13.83 14.80 -17.32
C ILE A 27 12.57 13.94 -17.49
N VAL A 28 12.22 13.55 -18.74
CA VAL A 28 11.03 12.74 -19.01
C VAL A 28 11.12 11.34 -18.38
N TYR A 29 12.29 10.70 -18.41
CA TYR A 29 12.50 9.43 -17.73
C TYR A 29 12.44 9.54 -16.20
N GLY A 30 12.94 10.62 -15.62
CA GLY A 30 12.95 10.82 -14.16
C GLY A 30 11.56 10.95 -13.55
N VAL A 31 10.62 11.61 -14.24
CA VAL A 31 9.23 11.75 -13.75
C VAL A 31 8.44 10.44 -13.80
N ALA A 32 8.79 9.50 -14.69
CA ALA A 32 8.10 8.22 -14.82
C ALA A 32 8.31 7.26 -13.63
N PHE A 33 9.35 7.47 -12.81
CA PHE A 33 9.66 6.61 -11.66
C PHE A 33 9.17 7.16 -10.31
N ALA A 34 8.61 8.37 -10.25
CA ALA A 34 8.11 8.97 -9.00
C ALA A 34 6.77 8.39 -8.51
N GLY A 35 6.15 7.46 -9.25
CA GLY A 35 4.82 6.91 -8.96
C GLY A 35 4.79 5.62 -8.14
N GLN A 36 5.93 5.04 -7.76
CA GLN A 36 5.98 3.77 -7.01
C GLN A 36 5.96 4.01 -5.49
N HIS A 37 4.96 4.74 -5.00
CA HIS A 37 4.67 4.74 -3.57
C HIS A 37 3.83 3.50 -3.26
N ASP A 38 4.49 2.39 -2.91
CA ASP A 38 3.82 1.25 -2.26
C ASP A 38 3.12 1.76 -1.00
N PRO A 39 1.78 1.75 -0.93
CA PRO A 39 1.06 2.20 0.26
C PRO A 39 1.05 1.07 1.29
N LYS A 40 2.22 0.59 1.71
CA LYS A 40 2.31 -0.07 3.02
C LYS A 40 2.29 1.03 4.07
N SER A 41 1.08 1.53 4.27
CA SER A 41 0.64 2.52 5.24
C SER A 41 1.58 2.66 6.44
N SER A 42 2.27 3.79 6.53
CA SER A 42 2.79 4.36 7.77
C SER A 42 1.64 4.95 8.61
N GLY A 43 0.55 4.19 8.77
CA GLY A 43 -0.56 4.52 9.66
C GLY A 43 -0.16 4.19 11.09
N VAL A 44 -0.47 5.08 12.03
CA VAL A 44 -0.27 4.93 13.48
C VAL A 44 -0.43 3.45 13.90
N THR A 45 0.67 2.81 14.28
CA THR A 45 0.67 1.43 14.78
C THR A 45 0.04 1.39 16.17
N ARG A 46 -1.29 1.56 16.24
CA ARG A 46 -2.03 1.12 17.43
C ARG A 46 -1.84 -0.39 17.50
N PRO A 47 -1.33 -0.95 18.62
CA PRO A 47 -1.12 -2.38 18.71
C PRO A 47 -2.45 -3.09 18.48
N GLY A 48 -2.56 -3.92 17.43
CA GLY A 48 -3.82 -4.60 17.06
C GLY A 48 -4.45 -5.35 18.23
N LYS A 49 -3.61 -5.88 19.14
CA LYS A 49 -4.02 -6.47 20.42
C LYS A 49 -4.86 -5.53 21.29
N THR A 50 -4.49 -4.26 21.41
CA THR A 50 -5.22 -3.28 22.23
C THR A 50 -6.58 -2.95 21.61
N ILE A 51 -6.63 -2.80 20.28
CA ILE A 51 -7.90 -2.60 19.57
C ILE A 51 -8.80 -3.82 19.78
N PHE A 52 -8.28 -5.02 19.56
CA PHE A 52 -9.03 -6.25 19.74
C PHE A 52 -9.61 -6.38 21.16
N HIS A 53 -8.77 -6.15 22.18
CA HIS A 53 -9.21 -6.19 23.57
C HIS A 53 -10.31 -5.16 23.87
N ASN A 54 -10.20 -3.94 23.33
CA ASN A 54 -11.14 -2.87 23.68
C ASN A 54 -12.48 -2.95 22.94
N PHE A 55 -12.51 -3.58 21.76
CA PHE A 55 -13.70 -3.52 20.89
C PHE A 55 -14.22 -4.89 20.45
N CYS A 56 -13.40 -5.94 20.46
CA CYS A 56 -13.75 -7.23 19.87
C CYS A 56 -13.93 -8.33 20.92
N SER A 57 -13.12 -8.33 21.99
CA SER A 57 -13.08 -9.44 22.95
C SER A 57 -14.39 -9.61 23.74
N VAL A 58 -15.19 -8.55 23.89
CA VAL A 58 -16.51 -8.63 24.55
C VAL A 58 -17.43 -9.67 23.90
N CYS A 59 -17.31 -9.86 22.58
CA CYS A 59 -18.04 -10.89 21.83
C CYS A 59 -17.16 -12.09 21.48
N HIS A 60 -15.93 -11.86 21.02
CA HIS A 60 -15.05 -12.90 20.50
C HIS A 60 -14.15 -13.58 21.55
N GLY A 61 -14.22 -13.17 22.82
CA GLY A 61 -13.37 -13.65 23.90
C GLY A 61 -11.95 -13.06 23.83
N ASP A 62 -11.24 -13.05 24.95
CA ASP A 62 -9.90 -12.44 25.04
C ASP A 62 -8.86 -13.12 24.15
N LYS A 63 -9.09 -14.39 23.82
CA LYS A 63 -8.24 -15.20 22.94
C LYS A 63 -8.74 -15.23 21.48
N GLY A 64 -9.89 -14.64 21.19
CA GLY A 64 -10.54 -14.77 19.89
C GLY A 64 -11.18 -16.14 19.63
N ASP A 65 -11.44 -16.94 20.67
CA ASP A 65 -12.02 -18.29 20.56
C ASP A 65 -13.57 -18.29 20.60
N GLY A 66 -14.19 -17.12 20.55
CA GLY A 66 -15.65 -16.96 20.63
C GLY A 66 -16.21 -17.25 22.03
N ARG A 67 -15.38 -17.54 23.03
CA ARG A 67 -15.80 -17.88 24.39
C ARG A 67 -15.90 -16.63 25.27
N SER A 68 -16.90 -15.81 24.99
CA SER A 68 -17.25 -14.65 25.81
C SER A 68 -18.52 -14.90 26.64
N ARG A 69 -18.78 -14.03 27.62
CA ARG A 69 -20.07 -14.03 28.33
C ARG A 69 -21.25 -13.70 27.40
N ALA A 70 -21.00 -12.98 26.31
CA ALA A 70 -22.02 -12.61 25.33
C ALA A 70 -22.42 -13.77 24.41
N ARG A 71 -21.59 -14.84 24.30
CA ARG A 71 -21.74 -15.92 23.32
C ARG A 71 -23.16 -16.49 23.24
N ASN A 72 -23.77 -16.80 24.38
CA ASN A 72 -25.08 -17.47 24.41
C ASN A 72 -26.26 -16.52 24.10
N GLY A 73 -26.01 -15.21 24.03
CA GLY A 73 -27.00 -14.20 23.64
C GLY A 73 -26.93 -13.80 22.17
N LEU A 74 -26.03 -14.41 21.38
CA LEU A 74 -25.81 -14.07 19.97
C LEU A 74 -26.15 -15.28 19.09
N ASN A 75 -26.88 -15.05 17.99
CA ASN A 75 -27.24 -16.07 17.02
C ASN A 75 -27.09 -15.54 15.59
N PRO A 76 -26.14 -16.06 14.80
CA PRO A 76 -25.16 -17.11 15.11
C PRO A 76 -24.14 -16.73 16.20
N PRO A 77 -23.49 -17.71 16.86
CA PRO A 77 -22.43 -17.41 17.83
C PRO A 77 -21.23 -16.72 17.15
N PRO A 78 -20.46 -15.90 17.88
CA PRO A 78 -19.26 -15.25 17.36
C PRO A 78 -18.26 -16.26 16.79
N ARG A 79 -17.66 -15.91 15.63
CA ARG A 79 -16.65 -16.74 14.97
C ARG A 79 -15.45 -16.97 15.89
N ASP A 80 -15.04 -18.23 16.00
CA ASP A 80 -13.76 -18.65 16.57
C ASP A 80 -12.65 -18.42 15.54
N TYR A 81 -11.66 -17.59 15.90
CA TYR A 81 -10.50 -17.24 15.08
C TYR A 81 -9.30 -18.18 15.31
N THR A 82 -9.38 -19.07 16.29
CA THR A 82 -8.28 -19.97 16.69
C THR A 82 -8.28 -21.28 15.92
N SER A 83 -9.34 -21.56 15.16
CA SER A 83 -9.49 -22.79 14.38
C SER A 83 -8.66 -22.78 13.10
N SER A 84 -8.27 -23.97 12.61
CA SER A 84 -7.59 -24.15 11.32
C SER A 84 -8.41 -23.61 10.16
N GLU A 85 -9.72 -23.82 10.19
CA GLU A 85 -10.66 -23.37 9.16
C GLU A 85 -10.71 -21.85 9.13
N ALA A 86 -10.68 -21.19 10.29
CA ALA A 86 -10.57 -19.73 10.35
C ALA A 86 -9.26 -19.21 9.74
N ALA A 87 -8.13 -19.87 9.99
CA ALA A 87 -6.87 -19.48 9.38
C ALA A 87 -6.87 -19.61 7.84
N ILE A 88 -7.59 -20.59 7.29
CA ILE A 88 -7.72 -20.80 5.84
C ILE A 88 -8.70 -19.80 5.22
N GLU A 89 -9.86 -19.57 5.85
CA GLU A 89 -10.94 -18.75 5.30
C GLU A 89 -10.72 -17.24 5.48
N LEU A 90 -10.08 -16.82 6.57
CA LEU A 90 -9.90 -15.41 6.92
C LEU A 90 -8.67 -14.82 6.25
N THR A 91 -8.75 -14.72 4.91
CA THR A 91 -7.77 -13.94 4.15
C THR A 91 -7.78 -12.48 4.59
N ARG A 92 -6.67 -11.77 4.38
CA ARG A 92 -6.53 -10.36 4.77
C ARG A 92 -7.67 -9.51 4.24
N ASP A 93 -7.99 -9.64 2.96
CA ASP A 93 -9.05 -8.85 2.32
C ASP A 93 -10.42 -9.18 2.91
N ARG A 94 -10.68 -10.46 3.21
CA ARG A 94 -11.92 -10.87 3.88
C ARG A 94 -12.06 -10.28 5.28
N MET A 95 -10.98 -10.26 6.06
CA MET A 95 -10.97 -9.66 7.38
C MET A 95 -11.22 -8.15 7.31
N ILE A 96 -10.52 -7.44 6.41
CA ILE A 96 -10.70 -6.00 6.20
C ILE A 96 -12.14 -5.69 5.80
N GLN A 97 -12.71 -6.44 4.86
CA GLN A 97 -14.09 -6.24 4.42
C GLN A 97 -15.08 -6.40 5.59
N SER A 98 -14.89 -7.44 6.42
CA SER A 98 -15.79 -7.74 7.54
C SER A 98 -15.68 -6.72 8.67
N VAL A 99 -14.47 -6.24 8.99
CA VAL A 99 -14.28 -5.20 10.02
C VAL A 99 -14.80 -3.85 9.54
N THR A 100 -14.71 -3.56 8.24
CA THR A 100 -15.14 -2.27 7.67
C THR A 100 -16.66 -2.19 7.54
N HIS A 101 -17.33 -3.28 7.12
CA HIS A 101 -18.75 -3.25 6.75
C HIS A 101 -19.65 -4.11 7.65
N GLY A 102 -19.07 -4.84 8.62
CA GLY A 102 -19.79 -5.87 9.36
C GLY A 102 -20.12 -7.09 8.50
N ARG A 103 -20.90 -8.02 9.08
CA ARG A 103 -21.42 -9.19 8.37
C ARG A 103 -22.95 -9.21 8.50
N PRO A 104 -23.71 -9.19 7.40
CA PRO A 104 -25.17 -9.33 7.46
C PRO A 104 -25.58 -10.69 8.04
N GLY A 105 -26.62 -10.70 8.87
CA GLY A 105 -27.19 -11.92 9.46
C GLY A 105 -26.35 -12.53 10.58
N THR A 106 -25.53 -11.72 11.27
CA THR A 106 -24.75 -12.10 12.47
C THR A 106 -25.11 -11.25 13.66
#